data_AF-W4VC89-F1
#
_entry.id   AF-W4VC89-F1
#
_cell.length_a   1.000
_cell.length_b   1.000
_cell.length_c   1.000
_cell.angle_alpha   90.00
_cell.angle_beta   90.00
_cell.angle_gamma   90.00
#
_symmetry.space_group_name_H-M   'P 1'
#
loop_
_entity.id
_entity.type
_entity.pdbx_description
1 polymer ?
#
loop_
_entity_poly.entity_id
_entity_poly.type
_entity_poly.pdbx_seq_one_letter_code
_entity_poly.pdbx_strand_id
1 'polypeptide(L)'
;MLELCVYLKSVSDDGIRKWEERFQDAKMKVNIHPDFSFSNQFGFLPFKIHFDEPDISLLKDKDWISGFEMYIDDFNFEDIKKRRS
;
A
#
# COMPACT_ATOMS: atom_id res chain seq x y z
N MET A 1 7.89 8.84 11.22
CA MET A 1 7.53 7.72 10.32
C MET A 1 6.29 7.08 10.90
N LEU A 2 5.19 7.05 10.16
CA LEU A 2 3.94 6.42 10.63
C LEU A 2 4.05 4.92 10.35
N GLU A 3 3.91 4.09 11.37
CA GLU A 3 3.90 2.64 11.24
C GLU A 3 2.46 2.14 11.44
N LEU A 4 2.03 1.23 10.56
CA LEU A 4 0.71 0.62 10.62
C LEU A 4 0.87 -0.91 10.60
N CYS A 5 0.61 -1.55 11.73
CA CYS A 5 0.62 -3.01 11.84
C CYS A 5 -0.81 -3.53 11.69
N VAL A 6 -1.06 -4.37 10.68
CA VAL A 6 -2.38 -4.95 10.41
C VAL A 6 -2.28 -6.46 10.41
N TYR A 7 -3.16 -7.12 11.16
CA TYR A 7 -3.31 -8.57 11.09
C TYR A 7 -4.27 -8.94 9.97
N LEU A 8 -3.83 -9.79 9.04
CA LEU A 8 -4.63 -10.28 7.92
C LEU A 8 -4.68 -11.81 7.96
N LYS A 9 -5.84 -12.38 7.59
CA LYS A 9 -5.98 -13.85 7.45
C LYS A 9 -5.15 -14.38 6.28
N SER A 10 -5.05 -13.61 5.21
CA SER A 10 -4.20 -13.87 4.06
C SER A 10 -3.93 -12.54 3.34
N VAL A 11 -2.86 -12.51 2.54
CA VAL A 11 -2.55 -11.40 1.64
C VAL A 11 -2.78 -11.88 0.21
N SER A 12 -3.37 -11.02 -0.63
CA SER A 12 -3.71 -11.32 -2.03
C SER A 12 -3.51 -10.07 -2.88
N ASP A 13 -3.13 -10.27 -4.14
CA ASP A 13 -3.01 -9.21 -5.15
C ASP A 13 -4.35 -8.55 -5.51
N ASP A 14 -5.48 -9.16 -5.10
CA ASP A 14 -6.79 -8.49 -5.11
C ASP A 14 -6.78 -7.15 -4.31
N GLY A 15 -5.85 -7.01 -3.36
CA GLY A 15 -5.62 -5.78 -2.62
C GLY A 15 -5.14 -4.62 -3.49
N ILE A 16 -4.37 -4.90 -4.56
CA ILE A 16 -3.88 -3.88 -5.52
C ILE A 16 -5.07 -3.22 -6.21
N ARG A 17 -6.00 -4.04 -6.72
CA ARG A 17 -7.21 -3.53 -7.38
C ARG A 17 -8.06 -2.67 -6.43
N LYS A 18 -8.25 -3.11 -5.19
CA LYS A 18 -8.98 -2.31 -4.19
C LYS A 18 -8.28 -0.98 -3.90
N TRP A 19 -6.95 -0.99 -3.87
CA TRP A 19 -6.16 0.22 -3.70
C TRP A 19 -6.37 1.18 -4.88
N GLU A 20 -6.34 0.69 -6.12
CA GLU A 20 -6.65 1.47 -7.32
C GLU A 20 -8.06 2.07 -7.29
N GLU A 21 -9.08 1.27 -6.95
CA GLU A 21 -10.47 1.71 -6.81
C GLU A 21 -10.60 2.86 -5.79
N ARG A 22 -9.88 2.79 -4.65
CA ARG A 22 -9.89 3.85 -3.63
C ARG A 22 -9.25 5.16 -4.09
N PHE A 23 -8.21 5.11 -4.91
CA PHE A 23 -7.63 6.32 -5.49
C PHE A 23 -8.56 6.90 -6.54
N GLN A 24 -9.20 6.05 -7.34
CA GLN A 24 -10.18 6.49 -8.34
C GLN A 24 -11.39 7.18 -7.70
N ASP A 25 -11.91 6.66 -6.57
CA ASP A 25 -12.97 7.30 -5.77
C ASP A 25 -12.58 8.74 -5.35
N ALA A 26 -11.28 8.97 -5.15
CA ALA A 26 -10.69 10.27 -4.79
C ALA A 26 -10.29 11.13 -6.01
N LYS A 27 -10.69 10.76 -7.23
CA LYS A 27 -10.31 11.42 -8.50
C LYS A 27 -8.80 11.45 -8.73
N MET A 28 -8.13 10.40 -8.28
CA MET A 28 -6.70 10.20 -8.45
C MET A 28 -6.46 8.86 -9.15
N LYS A 29 -5.36 8.77 -9.90
CA LYS A 29 -4.92 7.53 -10.51
C LYS A 29 -3.61 7.10 -9.86
N VAL A 30 -3.62 5.96 -9.18
CA VAL A 30 -2.39 5.32 -8.70
C VAL A 30 -1.82 4.41 -9.78
N ASN A 31 -0.52 4.46 -9.98
CA ASN A 31 0.23 3.55 -10.83
C ASN A 31 1.21 2.79 -9.96
N ILE A 32 0.95 1.49 -9.82
CA ILE A 32 1.82 0.52 -9.17
C ILE A 32 2.56 -0.24 -10.27
N HIS A 33 3.78 -0.70 -10.01
CA HIS A 33 4.52 -1.51 -10.98
C HIS A 33 3.72 -2.77 -11.33
N PRO A 34 3.54 -3.14 -12.62
CA PRO A 34 2.68 -4.27 -13.00
C PRO A 34 3.19 -5.62 -12.47
N ASP A 35 4.49 -5.74 -12.23
CA ASP A 35 5.10 -6.95 -11.67
C ASP A 35 5.09 -6.99 -10.14
N PHE A 36 4.45 -6.01 -9.47
CA PHE A 36 4.29 -6.04 -8.01
C PHE A 36 3.31 -7.13 -7.61
N SER A 37 3.68 -7.91 -6.59
CA SER A 37 2.80 -8.88 -5.94
C SER A 37 3.09 -8.93 -4.46
N PHE A 38 2.02 -8.97 -3.66
CA PHE A 38 2.11 -9.16 -2.22
C PHE A 38 2.62 -10.55 -1.82
N SER A 39 2.60 -11.52 -2.75
CA SER A 39 2.98 -12.90 -2.45
C SER A 39 4.48 -13.13 -2.35
N ASN A 40 5.29 -12.28 -2.99
CA ASN A 40 6.72 -12.54 -3.21
C ASN A 40 7.61 -11.30 -3.08
N GLN A 41 7.06 -10.10 -2.89
CA GLN A 41 7.83 -8.87 -2.72
C GLN A 41 7.75 -8.32 -1.29
N PHE A 42 8.90 -7.85 -0.80
CA PHE A 42 9.09 -7.24 0.50
C PHE A 42 9.99 -6.01 0.35
N GLY A 43 9.88 -5.05 1.27
CA GLY A 43 10.66 -3.83 1.28
C GLY A 43 9.92 -2.64 0.67
N PHE A 44 10.66 -1.70 0.08
CA PHE A 44 10.09 -0.44 -0.39
C PHE A 44 9.27 -0.61 -1.67
N LEU A 45 7.99 -0.23 -1.60
CA LEU A 45 7.07 -0.18 -2.73
C LEU A 45 6.87 1.26 -3.19
N PRO A 46 7.50 1.68 -4.30
CA PRO A 46 7.20 2.96 -4.91
C PRO A 46 5.87 2.89 -5.68
N PHE A 47 5.11 3.98 -5.63
CA PHE A 47 3.94 4.17 -6.48
C PHE A 47 3.83 5.64 -6.91
N LYS A 48 3.15 5.85 -8.03
CA LYS A 48 2.94 7.19 -8.60
C LYS A 48 1.46 7.52 -8.57
N ILE A 49 1.11 8.66 -7.99
CA ILE A 49 -0.24 9.21 -8.02
C ILE A 49 -0.29 10.30 -9.10
N HIS A 50 -1.28 10.23 -9.98
CA HIS A 50 -1.65 11.29 -10.89
C HIS A 50 -2.96 11.92 -10.45
N PHE A 51 -3.03 13.25 -10.45
CA PHE A 51 -4.20 14.00 -10.01
C PHE A 51 -5.01 14.49 -11.22
N ASP A 52 -6.11 13.80 -11.54
CA ASP A 52 -6.98 14.14 -12.67
C ASP A 52 -7.82 15.39 -12.38
N GLU A 53 -8.61 15.34 -11.31
CA GLU A 53 -9.52 16.41 -10.90
C GLU A 53 -9.45 16.69 -9.38
N PRO A 54 -8.30 17.17 -8.87
CA PRO A 54 -8.16 17.49 -7.46
C PRO A 54 -8.95 18.75 -7.09
N ASP A 55 -9.42 18.81 -5.85
CA ASP A 55 -10.05 20.02 -5.29
C ASP A 55 -9.10 21.22 -5.25
N ILE A 56 -7.79 20.95 -5.16
CA ILE A 56 -6.73 21.95 -5.19
C ILE A 56 -6.23 22.07 -6.63
N SER A 57 -6.59 23.17 -7.29
CA SER A 57 -6.27 23.41 -8.71
C SER A 57 -4.79 23.33 -9.05
N LEU A 58 -3.89 23.67 -8.11
CA LEU A 58 -2.43 23.58 -8.28
C LEU A 58 -1.95 22.14 -8.53
N LEU A 59 -2.68 21.14 -8.04
CA LEU A 59 -2.33 19.73 -8.17
C LEU A 59 -2.80 19.14 -9.50
N LYS A 60 -3.64 19.84 -10.26
CA LYS A 60 -4.19 19.31 -11.51
C LYS A 60 -3.06 18.96 -12.50
N ASP A 61 -3.18 17.78 -13.12
CA ASP A 61 -2.22 17.23 -14.07
C ASP A 61 -0.80 17.06 -13.47
N LYS A 62 -0.69 17.04 -12.13
CA LYS A 62 0.58 16.78 -11.44
C LYS A 62 0.72 15.32 -11.11
N ASP A 63 1.98 14.93 -10.98
CA ASP A 63 2.40 13.63 -10.53
C ASP A 63 3.04 13.75 -9.15
N TRP A 64 2.69 12.85 -8.25
CA TRP A 64 3.37 12.68 -6.98
C TRP A 64 3.90 11.24 -6.87
N ILE A 65 5.21 11.13 -6.69
CA ILE A 65 5.88 9.85 -6.43
C ILE A 65 6.00 9.70 -4.92
N SER A 66 5.50 8.58 -4.41
CA SER A 66 5.55 8.22 -3.00
C SER A 66 5.82 6.72 -2.86
N GLY A 67 5.85 6.23 -1.64
CA GLY A 67 6.01 4.81 -1.36
C GLY A 67 5.86 4.51 0.11
N PHE A 68 5.73 3.23 0.42
CA PHE A 68 5.84 2.72 1.79
C PHE A 68 6.74 1.50 1.81
N GLU A 69 7.26 1.20 2.99
CA GLU A 69 8.00 -0.02 3.24
C GLU A 69 7.05 -1.09 3.76
N MET A 70 7.10 -2.27 3.16
CA MET A 70 6.20 -3.38 3.47
C MET A 70 6.97 -4.58 4.00
N TYR A 71 6.46 -5.11 5.10
CA TYR A 71 6.92 -6.34 5.71
C TYR A 71 5.72 -7.23 6.00
N ILE A 72 5.75 -8.48 5.53
CA ILE A 72 4.74 -9.49 5.83
C ILE A 72 5.47 -10.58 6.64
N ASP A 73 4.94 -10.91 7.80
CA ASP A 73 5.50 -11.91 8.69
C ASP A 73 4.40 -12.85 9.18
N ASP A 74 4.76 -14.12 9.39
CA ASP A 74 3.86 -15.13 9.91
C ASP A 74 3.63 -14.86 11.40
N PHE A 75 2.44 -14.34 11.72
CA PHE A 75 2.11 -14.01 13.09
C PHE A 75 1.74 -15.25 13.90
N ASN A 76 2.65 -15.72 14.75
CA ASN A 76 2.39 -16.76 15.73
C ASN A 76 2.15 -16.18 17.14
N PHE A 77 0.92 -16.30 17.62
CA PHE A 77 0.51 -15.78 18.94
C PHE A 77 1.29 -16.40 20.10
N GLU A 78 1.71 -17.66 19.99
CA GLU A 78 2.46 -18.36 21.03
C GLU A 78 3.91 -17.90 21.13
N ASP A 79 4.52 -17.51 20.00
CA ASP A 79 5.88 -16.96 19.98
C ASP A 79 5.95 -15.58 20.63
N ILE A 80 4.89 -14.79 20.52
CA ILE A 80 4.79 -13.47 21.17
C ILE A 80 4.61 -13.60 22.67
N LYS A 81 3.80 -14.56 23.16
CA LYS A 81 3.66 -14.82 24.60
C LYS A 81 5.01 -15.15 25.24
N LYS A 82 5.82 -16.01 24.60
CA LYS A 82 7.15 -16.39 25.08
C LYS A 82 8.17 -15.25 25.11
N ARG A 83 8.07 -14.29 24.18
CA ARG A 83 8.96 -13.11 24.17
C ARG A 83 8.62 -12.09 25.27
N ARG A 84 7.47 -12.22 25.93
CA ARG A 84 6.98 -11.30 26.99
C ARG A 84 7.01 -11.91 28.40
N SER A 85 7.40 -13.18 28.54
CA SER A 85 7.64 -13.88 29.81
C SER A 85 9.11 -13.88 30.16
#